data_AF-A0A927YMC7-F1
#
_entry.id   AF-A0A927YMC7-F1
#
_cell.length_a   1.000
_cell.length_b   1.000
_cell.length_c   1.000
_cell.angle_alpha   90.00
_cell.angle_beta   90.00
_cell.angle_gamma   90.00
#
_symmetry.space_group_name_H-M   'P 1'
#
loop_
_entity.id
_entity.type
_entity.pdbx_description
1 polymer ?
#
loop_
_entity_poly.entity_id
_entity_poly.type
_entity_poly.pdbx_seq_one_letter_code
_entity_poly.pdbx_strand_id
1 'polypeptide(L)'
;MENMDYVVMLRESLEKKADVLNVLLIRNKEQAAILQDPNTTPDDLERNMNMKSELIDRIIMLDEGFEQLFNRVKDIIEEDRETYADEIRLMQDLIRQISDLTADVEATEYKNKEYAKTRFANIKKDVREIKKSGDVVSSYYRNMMAHNKANDPAFLDKKK
;
A
#
# COMPACT_ATOMS: atom_id res chain seq x y z
N MET A 1 37.48 -20.09 -10.68
CA MET A 1 36.45 -19.45 -11.52
C MET A 1 35.09 -19.66 -10.87
N GLU A 2 34.64 -20.91 -10.66
CA GLU A 2 33.33 -21.22 -10.06
C GLU A 2 33.01 -20.48 -8.73
N ASN A 3 33.98 -20.37 -7.81
CA ASN A 3 33.77 -19.70 -6.52
C ASN A 3 33.60 -18.18 -6.62
N MET A 4 34.33 -17.53 -7.54
CA MET A 4 34.17 -16.09 -7.79
C MET A 4 32.79 -15.82 -8.38
N ASP A 5 32.32 -16.68 -9.29
CA ASP A 5 31.00 -16.53 -9.91
C ASP A 5 29.88 -16.60 -8.85
N TYR A 6 29.99 -17.47 -7.85
CA TYR A 6 29.04 -17.52 -6.73
C TYR A 6 29.08 -16.27 -5.84
N VAL A 7 30.26 -15.69 -5.59
CA VAL A 7 30.37 -14.44 -4.81
C VAL A 7 29.80 -13.26 -5.59
N VAL A 8 30.05 -13.18 -6.90
CA VAL A 8 29.44 -12.17 -7.78
C VAL A 8 27.91 -12.31 -7.80
N MET A 9 27.39 -13.53 -7.86
CA MET A 9 25.94 -13.79 -7.78
C MET A 9 25.32 -13.33 -6.44
N LEU A 10 26.03 -13.42 -5.32
CA LEU A 10 25.56 -12.84 -4.05
C LEU A 10 25.44 -11.33 -4.13
N ARG A 11 26.48 -10.65 -4.65
CA ARG A 11 26.47 -9.21 -4.85
C ARG A 11 25.30 -8.79 -5.75
N GLU A 12 25.11 -9.48 -6.87
CA GLU A 12 23.98 -9.22 -7.77
C GLU A 12 22.61 -9.42 -7.11
N SER A 13 22.49 -10.38 -6.19
CA SER A 13 21.23 -10.57 -5.43
C SER A 13 20.93 -9.35 -4.55
N LEU A 14 21.95 -8.77 -3.91
CA LEU A 14 21.82 -7.53 -3.13
C LEU A 14 21.47 -6.33 -4.03
N GLU A 15 22.10 -6.21 -5.20
CA GLU A 15 21.74 -5.16 -6.17
C GLU A 15 20.27 -5.24 -6.58
N LYS A 16 19.80 -6.45 -6.94
CA LYS A 16 18.40 -6.69 -7.29
C LYS A 16 17.47 -6.34 -6.13
N LYS A 17 17.85 -6.67 -4.88
CA LYS A 17 17.05 -6.31 -3.70
C LYS A 17 16.96 -4.79 -3.52
N ALA A 18 18.07 -4.07 -3.69
CA ALA A 18 18.08 -2.60 -3.64
C ALA A 18 17.18 -1.99 -4.73
N ASP A 19 17.20 -2.53 -5.94
CA ASP A 19 16.31 -2.08 -7.03
C ASP A 19 14.84 -2.30 -6.71
N VAL A 20 14.48 -3.48 -6.20
CA VAL A 20 13.09 -3.79 -5.81
C VAL A 20 12.63 -2.87 -4.67
N LEU A 21 13.48 -2.58 -3.68
CA LEU A 21 13.19 -1.63 -2.62
C LEU A 21 12.99 -0.20 -3.12
N ASN A 22 13.80 0.24 -4.10
CA ASN A 22 13.60 1.55 -4.74
C ASN A 22 12.24 1.63 -5.45
N VAL A 23 11.87 0.59 -6.18
CA VAL A 23 10.55 0.52 -6.83
C VAL A 23 9.43 0.51 -5.78
N LEU A 24 9.59 -0.22 -4.68
CA LEU A 24 8.62 -0.23 -3.57
C LEU A 24 8.45 1.16 -2.95
N LEU A 25 9.54 1.90 -2.76
CA LEU A 25 9.50 3.28 -2.29
C LEU A 25 8.75 4.22 -3.25
N ILE A 26 8.91 4.03 -4.56
CA ILE A 26 8.11 4.74 -5.58
C ILE A 26 6.63 4.40 -5.42
N ARG A 27 6.28 3.12 -5.26
CA ARG A 27 4.89 2.70 -5.02
C ARG A 27 4.30 3.27 -3.73
N ASN A 28 5.11 3.45 -2.68
CA ASN A 28 4.67 4.13 -1.47
C ASN A 28 4.35 5.61 -1.73
N LYS A 29 5.15 6.32 -2.54
CA LYS A 29 4.87 7.71 -2.92
C LYS A 29 3.60 7.82 -3.77
N GLU A 30 3.39 6.89 -4.70
CA GLU A 30 2.15 6.80 -5.49
C GLU A 30 0.94 6.53 -4.59
N GLN A 31 1.05 5.62 -3.63
CA GLN A 31 -0.01 5.34 -2.66
C GLN A 31 -0.38 6.60 -1.86
N ALA A 32 0.61 7.40 -1.44
CA ALA A 32 0.37 8.67 -0.77
C ALA A 32 -0.47 9.62 -1.65
N ALA A 33 -0.10 9.76 -2.93
CA ALA A 33 -0.84 10.57 -3.89
C ALA A 33 -2.28 10.06 -4.08
N ILE A 34 -2.45 8.74 -4.20
CA ILE A 34 -3.77 8.10 -4.32
C ILE A 34 -4.64 8.41 -3.09
N LEU A 35 -4.09 8.28 -1.89
CA LEU A 35 -4.84 8.46 -0.63
C LEU A 35 -5.20 9.91 -0.34
N GLN A 36 -4.47 10.86 -0.91
CA GLN A 36 -4.68 12.30 -0.71
C GLN A 36 -5.59 12.92 -1.77
N ASP A 37 -5.65 12.37 -2.98
CA ASP A 37 -6.52 12.87 -4.04
C ASP A 37 -7.99 12.45 -3.79
N PRO A 38 -8.93 13.40 -3.70
CA PRO A 38 -10.33 13.07 -3.53
C PRO A 38 -10.98 12.34 -4.70
N ASN A 39 -10.39 12.41 -5.90
CA ASN A 39 -10.96 11.85 -7.13
C ASN A 39 -10.53 10.40 -7.41
N THR A 40 -9.59 9.88 -6.65
CA THR A 40 -9.09 8.50 -6.82
C THR A 40 -10.10 7.49 -6.31
N THR A 41 -10.07 6.32 -6.94
CA THR A 41 -11.02 5.24 -6.67
C THR A 41 -10.42 4.17 -5.75
N PRO A 42 -11.25 3.36 -5.09
CA PRO A 42 -10.78 2.18 -4.37
C PRO A 42 -9.95 1.23 -5.25
N ASP A 43 -10.30 1.09 -6.52
CA ASP A 43 -9.59 0.24 -7.48
C ASP A 43 -8.16 0.72 -7.74
N ASP A 44 -7.92 2.04 -7.75
CA ASP A 44 -6.58 2.60 -7.90
C ASP A 44 -5.69 2.25 -6.71
N LEU A 45 -6.25 2.31 -5.50
CA LEU A 45 -5.56 1.89 -4.28
C LEU A 45 -5.30 0.38 -4.27
N GLU A 46 -6.27 -0.44 -4.68
CA GLU A 46 -6.13 -1.90 -4.75
C GLU A 46 -5.03 -2.31 -5.73
N ARG A 47 -4.99 -1.71 -6.93
CA ARG A 47 -3.91 -1.94 -7.91
C ARG A 47 -2.54 -1.62 -7.32
N ASN A 48 -2.40 -0.46 -6.67
CA ASN A 48 -1.15 -0.08 -6.02
C ASN A 48 -0.75 -1.10 -4.94
N MET A 49 -1.68 -1.54 -4.09
CA MET A 49 -1.42 -2.53 -3.06
C MET A 49 -1.00 -3.88 -3.64
N ASN A 50 -1.64 -4.35 -4.72
CA ASN A 50 -1.28 -5.60 -5.38
C ASN A 50 0.13 -5.54 -5.97
N MET A 51 0.49 -4.45 -6.64
CA MET A 51 1.86 -4.24 -7.14
C MET A 51 2.89 -4.25 -6.01
N LYS A 52 2.56 -3.66 -4.86
CA LYS A 52 3.45 -3.68 -3.69
C LYS A 52 3.61 -5.09 -3.13
N SER A 53 2.53 -5.88 -3.04
CA SER A 53 2.60 -7.28 -2.61
C SER A 53 3.54 -8.08 -3.50
N GLU A 54 3.46 -7.94 -4.82
CA GLU A 54 4.37 -8.63 -5.75
C GLU A 54 5.85 -8.24 -5.53
N LEU A 55 6.12 -6.97 -5.20
CA LEU A 55 7.48 -6.51 -4.90
C LEU A 55 7.99 -7.10 -3.57
N ILE A 56 7.13 -7.20 -2.56
CA ILE A 56 7.46 -7.84 -1.27
C ILE A 56 7.77 -9.32 -1.48
N ASP A 57 6.96 -10.04 -2.27
CA ASP A 57 7.20 -11.45 -2.59
C ASP A 57 8.56 -11.63 -3.29
N ARG A 58 8.93 -10.71 -4.19
CA ARG A 58 10.26 -10.71 -4.82
C ARG A 58 11.39 -10.47 -3.82
N ILE A 59 11.21 -9.57 -2.85
CA ILE A 59 12.21 -9.34 -1.79
C ILE A 59 12.41 -10.61 -0.97
N ILE A 60 11.32 -11.28 -0.57
CA ILE A 60 11.38 -12.54 0.17
C ILE A 60 12.14 -13.61 -0.62
N MET A 61 11.82 -13.77 -1.91
CA MET A 61 12.52 -14.72 -2.77
C MET A 61 14.02 -14.40 -2.91
N LEU A 62 14.39 -13.13 -3.03
CA LEU A 62 15.79 -12.70 -3.10
C LEU A 62 16.53 -12.98 -1.79
N ASP A 63 15.87 -12.79 -0.64
CA ASP A 63 16.44 -13.07 0.68
C ASP A 63 16.69 -14.56 0.89
N GLU A 64 15.72 -15.40 0.55
CA GLU A 64 15.86 -16.86 0.60
C GLU A 64 16.99 -17.35 -0.33
N GLY A 65 17.05 -16.82 -1.56
CA GLY A 65 18.11 -17.15 -2.51
C GLY A 65 19.49 -16.69 -2.05
N PHE A 66 19.58 -15.49 -1.47
CA PHE A 66 20.81 -14.96 -0.89
C PHE A 66 21.30 -15.83 0.26
N GLU A 67 20.44 -16.21 1.21
CA GLU A 67 20.82 -17.03 2.36
C GLU A 67 21.34 -18.41 1.93
N GLN A 68 20.68 -19.05 0.97
CA GLN A 68 21.12 -20.34 0.43
C GLN A 68 22.50 -20.24 -0.24
N LEU A 69 22.72 -19.19 -1.04
CA LEU A 69 23.98 -18.99 -1.73
C LEU A 69 25.10 -18.62 -0.75
N PHE A 70 24.81 -17.76 0.23
CA PHE A 70 25.76 -17.28 1.23
C PHE A 70 26.27 -18.45 2.08
N ASN A 71 25.38 -19.34 2.50
CA ASN A 71 25.76 -20.53 3.27
C ASN A 71 26.72 -21.46 2.52
N ARG A 72 26.77 -21.44 1.18
CA ARG A 72 27.68 -22.25 0.37
C ARG A 72 29.05 -21.61 0.22
N VAL A 73 29.11 -20.28 0.15
CA VAL A 73 30.36 -19.56 -0.13
C VAL A 73 31.02 -18.93 1.09
N LYS A 74 30.34 -18.86 2.24
CA LYS A 74 30.88 -18.23 3.46
C LYS A 74 32.22 -18.83 3.88
N ASP A 75 32.36 -20.16 3.87
CA ASP A 75 33.58 -20.84 4.31
C ASP A 75 34.73 -20.59 3.32
N ILE A 76 34.39 -20.51 2.02
CA ILE A 76 35.34 -20.20 0.94
C ILE A 76 35.84 -18.75 1.03
N ILE A 77 34.94 -17.82 1.34
CA ILE A 77 35.28 -16.41 1.55
C ILE A 77 36.16 -16.24 2.80
N GLU A 78 35.92 -17.02 3.86
CA GLU A 78 36.72 -16.99 5.08
C GLU A 78 38.14 -17.55 4.88
N GLU A 79 38.29 -18.61 4.09
CA GLU A 79 39.60 -19.19 3.78
C GLU A 79 40.48 -18.28 2.91
N ASP A 80 39.89 -17.56 1.94
CA ASP A 80 40.62 -16.70 1.00
C ASP A 80 39.99 -15.32 0.83
N ARG A 81 40.04 -14.54 1.91
CA ARG A 81 39.38 -13.23 1.98
C ARG A 81 39.99 -12.17 1.07
N GLU A 82 41.28 -12.28 0.74
CA GLU A 82 41.99 -11.31 -0.09
C GLU A 82 41.49 -11.35 -1.53
N THR A 83 41.24 -12.55 -2.07
CA THR A 83 40.71 -12.73 -3.44
C THR A 83 39.35 -12.06 -3.65
N TYR A 84 38.50 -12.04 -2.62
CA TYR A 84 37.14 -11.49 -2.70
C TYR A 84 36.99 -10.10 -2.07
N ALA A 85 38.08 -9.44 -1.70
CA ALA A 85 38.05 -8.22 -0.88
C ALA A 85 37.19 -7.10 -1.49
N ASP A 86 37.25 -6.92 -2.81
CA ASP A 86 36.47 -5.88 -3.51
C ASP A 86 34.98 -6.20 -3.55
N GLU A 87 34.62 -7.46 -3.86
CA GLU A 87 33.22 -7.92 -3.83
C GLU A 87 32.62 -7.82 -2.41
N ILE A 88 33.39 -8.16 -1.37
CA ILE A 88 32.96 -8.02 0.03
C ILE A 88 32.67 -6.55 0.36
N ARG A 89 33.52 -5.61 -0.07
CA ARG A 89 33.30 -4.18 0.15
C ARG A 89 32.03 -3.70 -0.54
N LEU A 90 31.83 -4.08 -1.80
CA LEU A 90 30.61 -3.74 -2.55
C LEU A 90 29.36 -4.30 -1.88
N MET A 91 29.39 -5.56 -1.43
CA MET A 91 28.26 -6.15 -0.69
C MET A 91 27.99 -5.42 0.63
N GLN A 92 29.02 -5.02 1.37
CA GLN A 92 28.85 -4.25 2.61
C GLN A 92 28.18 -2.89 2.36
N ASP A 93 28.58 -2.20 1.29
CA ASP A 93 27.96 -0.92 0.91
C ASP A 93 26.50 -1.11 0.46
N LEU A 94 26.23 -2.16 -0.33
CA LEU A 94 24.87 -2.54 -0.73
C LEU A 94 23.98 -2.87 0.49
N ILE A 95 24.50 -3.58 1.49
CA ILE A 95 23.76 -3.91 2.72
C ILE A 95 23.40 -2.64 3.51
N ARG A 96 24.30 -1.65 3.59
CA ARG A 96 24.01 -0.35 4.19
C ARG A 96 22.91 0.38 3.42
N GLN A 97 23.04 0.44 2.10
CA GLN A 97 22.04 1.06 1.23
C GLN A 97 20.66 0.39 1.36
N ILE A 98 20.61 -0.94 1.38
CA ILE A 98 19.38 -1.72 1.56
C ILE A 98 18.74 -1.41 2.92
N SER A 99 19.56 -1.25 3.96
CA SER A 99 19.08 -0.91 5.31
C SER A 99 18.44 0.48 5.34
N ASP A 100 19.08 1.48 4.71
CA ASP A 100 18.54 2.84 4.57
C ASP A 100 17.24 2.84 3.75
N LEU A 101 17.22 2.15 2.60
CA LEU A 101 16.02 2.02 1.77
C LEU A 101 14.86 1.34 2.51
N THR A 102 15.15 0.33 3.32
CA THR A 102 14.14 -0.37 4.13
C THR A 102 13.53 0.59 5.16
N ALA A 103 14.35 1.38 5.86
CA ALA A 103 13.88 2.38 6.80
C ALA A 103 13.00 3.45 6.12
N ASP A 104 13.38 3.89 4.92
CA ASP A 104 12.57 4.83 4.13
C ASP A 104 11.23 4.24 3.68
N VAL A 105 11.22 2.98 3.24
CA VAL A 105 9.99 2.24 2.90
C VAL A 105 9.08 2.13 4.12
N GLU A 106 9.60 1.74 5.28
CA GLU A 106 8.82 1.63 6.52
C GLU A 106 8.25 2.98 6.97
N ALA A 107 9.07 4.03 6.95
CA ALA A 107 8.65 5.37 7.35
C ALA A 107 7.57 5.95 6.43
N THR A 108 7.69 5.71 5.11
CA THR A 108 6.68 6.14 4.14
C THR A 108 5.41 5.29 4.24
N GLU A 109 5.52 4.00 4.52
CA GLU A 109 4.36 3.13 4.73
C GLU A 109 3.56 3.49 5.97
N TYR A 110 4.26 3.84 7.05
CA TYR A 110 3.62 4.36 8.25
C TYR A 110 2.80 5.61 7.95
N LYS A 111 3.33 6.56 7.17
CA LYS A 111 2.60 7.75 6.74
C LYS A 111 1.39 7.40 5.88
N ASN A 112 1.54 6.47 4.93
CA ASN A 112 0.44 6.01 4.07
C ASN A 112 -0.69 5.38 4.88
N LYS A 113 -0.36 4.62 5.93
CA LYS A 113 -1.36 4.09 6.86
C LYS A 113 -2.18 5.19 7.53
N GLU A 114 -1.55 6.29 7.95
CA GLU A 114 -2.27 7.43 8.53
C GLU A 114 -3.13 8.18 7.50
N TYR A 115 -2.65 8.33 6.26
CA TYR A 115 -3.47 8.86 5.16
C TYR A 115 -4.68 7.98 4.87
N ALA A 116 -4.51 6.66 4.85
CA ALA A 116 -5.60 5.70 4.63
C ALA A 116 -6.66 5.81 5.73
N LYS A 117 -6.25 5.85 7.01
CA LYS A 117 -7.17 6.04 8.14
C LYS A 117 -8.00 7.32 7.96
N THR A 118 -7.34 8.42 7.61
CA THR A 118 -7.99 9.73 7.42
C THR A 118 -8.97 9.68 6.26
N ARG A 119 -8.55 9.14 5.12
CA ARG A 119 -9.37 9.00 3.90
C ARG A 119 -10.63 8.17 4.17
N PHE A 120 -10.49 7.01 4.80
CA PHE A 120 -11.63 6.14 5.12
C PHE A 120 -12.57 6.73 6.18
N ALA A 121 -12.03 7.47 7.16
CA ALA A 121 -12.86 8.19 8.12
C ALA A 121 -13.74 9.25 7.44
N ASN A 122 -13.17 10.00 6.48
CA ASN A 122 -13.90 10.99 5.70
C ASN A 122 -14.98 10.33 4.83
N ILE A 123 -14.64 9.29 4.07
CA ILE A 123 -15.62 8.53 3.26
C ILE A 123 -16.78 8.03 4.14
N LYS A 124 -16.49 7.51 5.34
CA LYS A 124 -17.51 7.04 6.28
C LYS A 124 -18.40 8.17 6.79
N LYS A 125 -17.86 9.37 6.99
CA LYS A 125 -18.61 10.56 7.38
C LYS A 125 -19.55 10.98 6.23
N ASP A 126 -19.03 11.07 5.02
CA ASP A 126 -19.80 11.48 3.84
C ASP A 126 -20.97 10.53 3.57
N VAL A 127 -20.75 9.22 3.67
CA VAL A 127 -21.82 8.21 3.55
C VAL A 127 -22.90 8.39 4.62
N ARG A 128 -22.55 8.77 5.86
CA ARG A 128 -23.53 9.04 6.92
C ARG A 128 -24.33 10.31 6.64
N GLU A 129 -23.69 11.36 6.13
CA GLU A 129 -24.37 12.61 5.78
C GLU A 129 -25.33 12.43 4.60
N ILE A 130 -24.92 11.68 3.57
CA ILE A 130 -25.79 11.31 2.44
C ILE A 130 -27.02 10.56 2.94
N LYS A 131 -26.86 9.53 3.78
CA LYS A 131 -27.99 8.77 4.35
C LYS A 131 -28.94 9.66 5.15
N LYS A 132 -28.41 10.50 6.05
CA LYS A 132 -29.22 11.45 6.82
C LYS A 132 -30.00 12.40 5.92
N SER A 133 -29.38 12.94 4.86
CA SER A 133 -30.06 13.82 3.92
C SER A 133 -31.22 13.13 3.19
N GLY A 134 -31.02 11.87 2.77
CA GLY A 134 -32.08 11.05 2.16
C GLY A 134 -33.23 10.75 3.13
N ASP A 135 -32.91 10.44 4.39
CA ASP A 135 -33.92 10.20 5.44
C ASP A 135 -34.75 11.46 5.72
N VAL A 136 -34.12 12.64 5.78
CA VAL A 136 -34.80 13.93 5.99
C VAL A 136 -35.70 14.27 4.81
N VAL A 137 -35.24 14.09 3.57
CA VAL A 137 -36.06 14.31 2.36
C VAL A 137 -37.26 13.35 2.34
N SER A 138 -37.04 12.06 2.60
CA SER A 138 -38.12 11.06 2.69
C SER A 138 -39.15 11.42 3.77
N SER A 139 -38.69 11.86 4.94
CA SER A 139 -39.54 12.31 6.04
C SER A 139 -40.34 13.56 5.67
N TYR A 140 -39.69 14.53 5.02
CA TYR A 140 -40.35 15.75 4.54
C TYR A 140 -41.47 15.44 3.54
N TYR A 141 -41.22 14.59 2.53
CA TYR A 141 -42.24 14.16 1.58
C TYR A 141 -43.38 13.39 2.25
N ARG A 142 -43.07 12.49 3.19
CA ARG A 142 -44.11 11.78 3.97
C ARG A 142 -44.99 12.74 4.76
N ASN A 143 -44.38 13.70 5.46
CA ASN A 143 -45.11 14.68 6.26
C ASN A 143 -45.95 15.61 5.38
N MET A 144 -45.45 16.02 4.21
CA MET A 144 -46.21 16.83 3.26
C MET A 144 -47.38 16.06 2.63
N MET A 145 -47.19 14.78 2.27
CA MET A 145 -48.27 13.90 1.78
C MET A 145 -49.29 13.56 2.87
N ALA A 146 -48.86 13.43 4.13
CA ALA A 146 -49.76 13.24 5.27
C ALA A 146 -50.61 14.50 5.54
N HIS A 147 -50.03 15.69 5.45
CA HIS A 147 -50.78 16.95 5.54
C HIS A 147 -51.74 17.17 4.37
N ASN A 148 -51.42 16.70 3.16
CA ASN A 148 -52.34 16.75 2.01
C ASN A 148 -53.52 15.76 2.10
N LYS A 149 -53.43 14.72 2.95
CA LYS A 149 -54.55 13.82 3.26
C LYS A 149 -55.46 14.33 4.40
N ALA A 150 -55.01 15.31 5.18
CA ALA A 150 -55.78 15.87 6.29
C ALA A 150 -56.72 17.03 5.89
N ASN A 151 -56.66 17.47 4.63
CA ASN A 151 -57.54 18.51 4.06
C ASN A 151 -58.66 17.92 3.19
N ASP A 152 -59.26 16.81 3.60
CA ASP A 152 -60.58 16.41 3.08
C ASP A 152 -61.63 17.02 4.02
N PRO A 153 -62.35 18.09 3.63
CA PRO A 153 -63.44 18.59 4.46
C PRO A 153 -64.58 17.58 4.37
N ALA A 154 -64.63 16.69 5.36
CA ALA A 154 -65.87 16.03 5.74
C ALA A 154 -66.91 17.13 5.98
N PHE A 155 -67.86 17.28 5.06
CA PHE A 155 -69.22 17.83 5.20
C PHE A 155 -69.70 18.34 3.84
N LEU A 156 -70.48 17.53 3.12
CA LEU A 156 -71.60 17.99 2.32
C LEU A 156 -72.65 16.87 2.28
N ASP A 157 -73.40 16.80 3.37
CA ASP A 157 -74.80 16.38 3.33
C ASP A 157 -75.54 17.25 2.29
N LYS A 158 -76.22 16.61 1.34
CA LYS A 158 -77.62 16.90 0.99
C LYS A 158 -78.17 15.92 -0.03
N LYS A 159 -79.12 15.10 0.47
CA LYS A 159 -80.32 14.52 -0.16
C LYS A 159 -80.45 14.52 -1.69
N LYS A 160 -80.75 13.33 -2.23
CA LYS A 160 -82.07 13.06 -2.84
C LYS A 160 -82.44 11.60 -2.65
#